data_AF-A0A850S1M2-F1
#
_entry.id   AF-A0A850S1M2-F1
#
_cell.length_a   1.000
_cell.length_b   1.000
_cell.length_c   1.000
_cell.angle_alpha   90.00
_cell.angle_beta   90.00
_cell.angle_gamma   90.00
#
_symmetry.space_group_name_H-M   'P 1'
#
loop_
_entity.id
_entity.type
_entity.pdbx_description
1 polymer ?
#
loop_
_entity_poly.entity_id
_entity_poly.type
_entity_poly.pdbx_seq_one_letter_code
_entity_poly.pdbx_strand_id
1 'polypeptide(L)'
;MDIFNKIWRRRGRPTKGSSQQSEEYISCITRTDRDYSELLTQGDVAIKFWLPEIMDTILDESCKLLDTTRSDLIRQVLFTYLYGRYDWLGMVERSETHYQLNQEPKVFYQRTIPNLTRDMGKNTEDLKVWIPSKMKKDIEALAAKTDISLSEMIREIMISTMIGHTYLSARDELLQMKIEIEDFVAQ
;
A
#
# COMPACT_ATOMS: atom_id res chain seq x y z
N MET A 1 7.63 -2.42 -34.23
CA MET A 1 8.79 -1.72 -33.64
C MET A 1 8.49 -1.52 -32.17
N ASP A 2 9.23 -2.19 -31.31
CA ASP A 2 8.97 -2.16 -29.88
C ASP A 2 10.12 -1.42 -29.17
N ILE A 3 9.85 -0.18 -28.78
CA ILE A 3 10.82 0.76 -28.19
C ILE A 3 11.25 0.28 -26.78
N PHE A 4 10.40 -0.48 -26.09
CA PHE A 4 10.67 -0.95 -24.73
C PHE A 4 11.66 -2.13 -24.68
N ASN A 5 11.69 -2.97 -25.72
CA ASN A 5 12.68 -4.05 -25.84
C ASN A 5 14.11 -3.55 -26.14
N LYS A 6 14.27 -2.28 -26.54
CA LYS A 6 15.56 -1.69 -26.93
C LYS A 6 16.34 -1.08 -25.77
N ILE A 7 15.67 -0.75 -24.67
CA ILE A 7 16.26 0.00 -23.54
C ILE A 7 16.96 -0.93 -22.53
N TRP A 8 16.50 -2.18 -22.40
CA TRP A 8 17.03 -3.13 -21.40
C TRP A 8 18.06 -4.15 -21.91
N ARG A 9 18.49 -4.07 -23.18
CA ARG A 9 19.59 -4.89 -23.72
C ARG A 9 20.87 -4.08 -23.95
N ARG A 10 21.43 -3.47 -22.90
CA ARG A 10 22.88 -3.21 -22.87
C ARG A 10 23.57 -4.39 -22.20
N ARG A 11 23.84 -5.41 -23.02
CA ARG A 11 24.85 -6.45 -22.75
C ARG A 11 26.16 -5.76 -22.40
N GLY A 12 26.61 -5.91 -21.16
CA GLY A 12 28.01 -5.74 -20.80
C GLY A 12 28.86 -6.78 -21.53
N ARG A 13 29.99 -6.33 -22.05
CA ARG A 13 31.01 -7.06 -22.83
C ARG A 13 31.64 -8.21 -22.00
N PRO A 14 31.86 -9.43 -22.53
CA PRO A 14 32.64 -10.43 -21.81
C PRO A 14 34.12 -10.10 -21.95
N THR A 15 34.80 -9.80 -20.84
CA THR A 15 36.27 -9.80 -20.79
C THR A 15 36.75 -11.16 -20.34
N LYS A 16 37.59 -11.73 -21.20
CA LYS A 16 38.25 -13.04 -21.10
C LYS A 16 39.16 -13.09 -19.86
N GLY A 17 39.00 -14.12 -19.03
CA GLY A 17 40.06 -14.66 -18.17
C GLY A 17 40.14 -14.13 -16.74
N SER A 18 39.46 -14.81 -15.82
CA SER A 18 40.08 -15.41 -14.64
C SER A 18 39.03 -16.25 -13.92
N SER A 19 39.40 -17.48 -13.58
CA SER A 19 38.63 -18.42 -12.79
C SER A 19 38.43 -17.86 -11.38
N GLN A 20 37.37 -17.10 -11.20
CA GLN A 20 36.84 -16.76 -9.88
C GLN A 20 35.64 -17.68 -9.65
N GLN A 21 35.76 -18.49 -8.60
CA GLN A 21 34.64 -19.19 -7.99
C GLN A 21 33.54 -18.14 -7.76
N SER A 22 32.43 -18.26 -8.48
CA SER A 22 31.27 -17.42 -8.25
C SER A 22 30.68 -17.86 -6.93
N GLU A 23 31.07 -17.18 -5.84
CA GLU A 23 30.26 -17.16 -4.63
C GLU A 23 28.87 -16.68 -5.07
N GLU A 24 27.91 -17.60 -5.04
CA GLU A 24 26.53 -17.32 -5.36
C GLU A 24 26.01 -16.42 -4.23
N TYR A 25 26.04 -15.10 -4.45
CA TYR A 25 25.46 -14.14 -3.52
C TYR A 25 23.96 -14.41 -3.46
N ILE A 26 23.53 -15.21 -2.47
CA ILE A 26 22.13 -15.32 -2.11
C ILE A 26 21.77 -13.97 -1.48
N SER A 27 21.21 -13.08 -2.29
CA SER A 27 20.68 -11.80 -1.81
C SER A 27 19.49 -12.11 -0.90
N CYS A 28 19.70 -12.09 0.41
CA CYS A 28 18.63 -12.21 1.39
C CYS A 28 18.15 -10.85 1.88
N ILE A 29 16.86 -10.74 2.21
CA ILE A 29 16.29 -9.51 2.75
C ILE A 29 16.37 -9.53 4.28
N THR A 30 17.19 -8.64 4.84
CA THR A 30 17.45 -8.57 6.29
C THR A 30 16.22 -8.16 7.11
N ARG A 31 15.31 -7.33 6.57
CA ARG A 31 14.18 -6.67 7.28
C ARG A 31 14.66 -5.59 8.26
N THR A 32 13.72 -4.86 8.85
CA THR A 32 13.96 -3.80 9.84
C THR A 32 14.05 -4.30 11.29
N ASP A 33 14.10 -5.62 11.52
CA ASP A 33 14.05 -6.27 12.84
C ASP A 33 12.82 -5.91 13.71
N ARG A 34 11.77 -5.35 13.11
CA ARG A 34 10.49 -5.11 13.79
C ARG A 34 9.81 -6.42 14.15
N ASP A 35 9.13 -6.43 15.30
CA ASP A 35 8.34 -7.58 15.72
C ASP A 35 6.97 -7.60 15.03
N TYR A 36 6.74 -8.64 14.22
CA TYR A 36 5.49 -8.88 13.51
C TYR A 36 4.67 -10.03 14.12
N SER A 37 5.10 -10.57 15.25
CA SER A 37 4.42 -11.72 15.91
C SER A 37 2.95 -11.43 16.16
N GLU A 38 2.60 -10.21 16.54
CA GLU A 38 1.21 -9.80 16.73
C GLU A 38 0.37 -9.83 15.43
N LEU A 39 0.95 -9.51 14.27
CA LEU A 39 0.25 -9.61 12.99
C LEU A 39 -0.08 -11.07 12.64
N LEU A 40 0.81 -11.99 13.02
CA LEU A 40 0.68 -13.42 12.69
C LEU A 40 -0.21 -14.18 13.67
N THR A 41 -0.38 -13.68 14.91
CA THR A 41 -1.01 -14.43 16.01
C THR A 41 -2.36 -13.88 16.47
N GLN A 42 -2.62 -12.57 16.37
CA GLN A 42 -3.83 -11.95 16.92
C GLN A 42 -5.08 -12.09 16.02
N GLY A 43 -4.99 -12.91 14.97
CA GLY A 43 -6.09 -13.20 14.05
C GLY A 43 -6.54 -12.02 13.18
N ASP A 44 -7.46 -12.32 12.29
CA ASP A 44 -7.95 -11.39 11.28
C ASP A 44 -9.29 -10.75 11.67
N VAL A 45 -9.52 -9.53 11.18
CA VAL A 45 -10.76 -8.77 11.33
C VAL A 45 -11.22 -8.27 9.97
N ALA A 46 -12.53 -8.29 9.75
CA ALA A 46 -13.11 -7.73 8.54
C ALA A 46 -13.16 -6.20 8.60
N ILE A 47 -12.63 -5.55 7.57
CA ILE A 47 -12.82 -4.13 7.29
C ILE A 47 -13.73 -3.97 6.07
N LYS A 48 -14.63 -3.00 6.14
CA LYS A 48 -15.57 -2.68 5.06
C LYS A 48 -15.40 -1.22 4.67
N PHE A 49 -15.12 -0.95 3.41
CA PHE A 49 -14.82 0.40 2.92
C PHE A 49 -15.21 0.56 1.46
N TRP A 50 -15.32 1.82 1.03
CA TRP A 50 -15.86 2.18 -0.28
C TRP A 50 -14.81 2.89 -1.11
N LEU A 51 -14.55 2.39 -2.32
CA LEU A 51 -13.61 2.98 -3.25
C LEU A 51 -14.32 3.67 -4.43
N PRO A 52 -13.66 4.65 -5.08
CA PRO A 52 -14.12 5.18 -6.36
C PRO A 52 -14.19 4.10 -7.44
N GLU A 53 -15.15 4.21 -8.35
CA GLU A 53 -15.39 3.25 -9.45
C GLU A 53 -14.12 2.90 -10.25
N ILE A 54 -13.26 3.88 -10.54
CA ILE A 54 -12.01 3.67 -11.27
C ILE A 54 -11.06 2.67 -10.57
N MET A 55 -11.14 2.55 -9.24
CA MET A 55 -10.33 1.60 -8.48
C MET A 55 -10.73 0.16 -8.80
N ASP A 56 -11.97 -0.11 -9.22
CA ASP A 56 -12.41 -1.47 -9.54
C ASP A 56 -11.62 -2.04 -10.72
N THR A 57 -11.57 -1.27 -11.81
CA THR A 57 -10.80 -1.59 -13.01
C THR A 57 -9.32 -1.77 -12.68
N ILE A 58 -8.75 -0.82 -11.93
CA ILE A 58 -7.32 -0.86 -11.56
C ILE A 58 -7.01 -2.10 -10.71
N LEU A 59 -7.87 -2.43 -9.73
CA LEU A 59 -7.70 -3.61 -8.90
C LEU A 59 -7.78 -4.88 -9.75
N ASP A 60 -8.75 -5.00 -10.67
CA ASP A 60 -8.88 -6.16 -11.53
C ASP A 60 -7.70 -6.35 -12.48
N GLU A 61 -7.27 -5.30 -13.14
CA GLU A 61 -6.12 -5.34 -14.04
C GLU A 61 -4.84 -5.70 -13.27
N SER A 62 -4.65 -5.10 -12.09
CA SER A 62 -3.51 -5.40 -11.21
C SER A 62 -3.53 -6.85 -10.72
N CYS A 63 -4.69 -7.35 -10.31
CA CYS A 63 -4.85 -8.73 -9.85
C CYS A 63 -4.56 -9.74 -10.97
N LYS A 64 -5.07 -9.48 -12.18
CA LYS A 64 -4.79 -10.31 -13.37
C LYS A 64 -3.30 -10.31 -13.73
N LEU A 65 -2.63 -9.16 -13.65
CA LEU A 65 -1.21 -9.05 -13.97
C LEU A 65 -0.31 -9.73 -12.94
N LEU A 66 -0.64 -9.57 -11.65
CA LEU A 66 0.16 -10.07 -10.54
C LEU A 66 -0.20 -11.51 -10.12
N ASP A 67 -1.18 -12.12 -10.80
CA ASP A 67 -1.74 -13.43 -10.47
C ASP A 67 -2.12 -13.55 -8.98
N THR A 68 -2.87 -12.57 -8.50
CA THR A 68 -3.31 -12.50 -7.09
C THR A 68 -4.79 -12.14 -6.98
N THR A 69 -5.33 -12.17 -5.76
CA THR A 69 -6.71 -11.79 -5.45
C THR A 69 -6.79 -10.33 -5.01
N ARG A 70 -7.96 -9.70 -5.19
CA ARG A 70 -8.20 -8.32 -4.70
C ARG A 70 -7.94 -8.20 -3.20
N SER A 71 -8.35 -9.18 -2.42
CA SER A 71 -8.13 -9.19 -0.96
C SER A 71 -6.65 -9.23 -0.61
N ASP A 72 -5.88 -10.05 -1.33
CA ASP A 72 -4.44 -10.14 -1.12
C ASP A 72 -3.74 -8.84 -1.52
N LEU A 73 -4.02 -8.32 -2.72
CA LEU A 73 -3.48 -7.04 -3.18
C LEU A 73 -3.75 -5.89 -2.18
N ILE A 74 -4.98 -5.81 -1.66
CA ILE A 74 -5.34 -4.80 -0.64
C ILE A 74 -4.51 -4.99 0.64
N ARG A 75 -4.32 -6.23 1.12
CA ARG A 75 -3.44 -6.49 2.28
C ARG A 75 -2.01 -6.07 2.01
N GLN A 76 -1.48 -6.36 0.83
CA GLN A 76 -0.11 -5.96 0.45
C GLN A 76 0.04 -4.44 0.45
N VAL A 77 -0.93 -3.71 -0.12
CA VAL A 77 -0.94 -2.24 -0.15
C VAL A 77 -0.98 -1.68 1.28
N LEU A 78 -1.91 -2.14 2.11
CA LEU A 78 -2.04 -1.67 3.50
C LEU A 78 -0.80 -2.00 4.33
N PHE A 79 -0.24 -3.21 4.20
CA PHE A 79 0.98 -3.62 4.88
C PHE A 79 2.16 -2.74 4.45
N THR A 80 2.33 -2.56 3.14
CA THR A 80 3.42 -1.77 2.58
C THR A 80 3.35 -0.31 3.03
N TYR A 81 2.14 0.25 3.12
CA TYR A 81 1.94 1.61 3.60
C TYR A 81 2.33 1.77 5.08
N LEU A 82 1.94 0.82 5.94
CA LEU A 82 2.20 0.91 7.39
C LEU A 82 3.63 0.55 7.77
N TYR A 83 4.14 -0.55 7.22
CA TYR A 83 5.36 -1.18 7.69
C TYR A 83 6.51 -1.05 6.69
N GLY A 84 6.20 -0.71 5.44
CA GLY A 84 7.19 -0.52 4.39
C GLY A 84 7.35 -1.73 3.48
N ARG A 85 7.74 -1.46 2.23
CA ARG A 85 7.93 -2.49 1.20
C ARG A 85 9.10 -3.43 1.51
N TYR A 86 10.11 -2.93 2.21
CA TYR A 86 11.30 -3.71 2.56
C TYR A 86 10.95 -4.92 3.44
N ASP A 87 10.13 -4.69 4.47
CA ASP A 87 9.69 -5.75 5.37
C ASP A 87 8.69 -6.70 4.72
N TRP A 88 7.83 -6.17 3.84
CA TRP A 88 6.94 -6.99 3.02
C TRP A 88 7.72 -8.00 2.17
N LEU A 89 8.75 -7.55 1.46
CA LEU A 89 9.57 -8.44 0.64
C LEU A 89 10.28 -9.50 1.49
N GLY A 90 10.72 -9.15 2.70
CA GLY A 90 11.30 -10.12 3.64
C GLY A 90 10.29 -11.17 4.12
N MET A 91 9.01 -10.81 4.26
CA MET A 91 7.95 -11.79 4.55
C MET A 91 7.65 -12.70 3.36
N VAL A 92 7.63 -12.16 2.15
CA VAL A 92 7.46 -12.94 0.90
C VAL A 92 8.57 -13.96 0.74
N GLU A 93 9.83 -13.53 0.92
CA GLU A 93 11.01 -14.40 0.86
C GLU A 93 10.91 -15.60 1.81
N ARG A 94 10.35 -15.38 3.02
CA ARG A 94 10.21 -16.41 4.06
C ARG A 94 8.87 -17.17 3.99
N SER A 95 8.03 -16.90 2.99
CA SER A 95 6.67 -17.46 2.85
C SER A 95 5.75 -17.18 4.06
N GLU A 96 6.01 -16.12 4.80
CA GLU A 96 5.25 -15.68 5.99
C GLU A 96 3.97 -14.89 5.62
N THR A 97 3.55 -14.91 4.35
CA THR A 97 2.41 -14.13 3.83
C THR A 97 1.04 -14.74 4.15
N HIS A 98 1.00 -15.90 4.81
CA HIS A 98 -0.22 -16.64 5.08
C HIS A 98 -0.94 -16.04 6.31
N TYR A 99 -1.78 -15.04 6.07
CA TYR A 99 -2.67 -14.47 7.08
C TYR A 99 -3.66 -15.54 7.58
N GLN A 100 -3.70 -15.77 8.90
CA GLN A 100 -4.56 -16.77 9.52
C GLN A 100 -5.99 -16.19 9.67
N LEU A 101 -6.87 -16.59 8.75
CA LEU A 101 -8.28 -16.20 8.72
C LEU A 101 -9.04 -16.81 9.92
N ASN A 102 -9.00 -16.14 11.07
CA ASN A 102 -9.87 -16.43 12.21
C ASN A 102 -11.08 -15.48 12.22
N GLN A 103 -12.26 -15.99 12.60
CA GLN A 103 -13.59 -15.39 12.36
C GLN A 103 -13.97 -14.18 13.25
N GLU A 104 -15.09 -13.53 12.86
CA GLU A 104 -15.56 -12.13 13.05
C GLU A 104 -15.62 -11.51 14.47
N PRO A 105 -15.45 -10.17 14.53
CA PRO A 105 -16.40 -9.31 15.25
C PRO A 105 -17.07 -8.27 14.32
N LYS A 106 -18.34 -8.00 14.60
CA LYS A 106 -19.18 -7.01 13.90
C LYS A 106 -18.85 -5.60 14.38
N VAL A 107 -18.55 -4.67 13.47
CA VAL A 107 -18.39 -3.24 13.78
C VAL A 107 -19.18 -2.40 12.77
N PHE A 108 -19.98 -1.48 13.28
CA PHE A 108 -20.76 -0.50 12.51
C PHE A 108 -19.97 0.81 12.41
N TYR A 109 -19.98 1.47 11.24
CA TYR A 109 -19.41 2.81 11.06
C TYR A 109 -20.45 3.76 10.47
N GLN A 110 -20.50 4.97 11.01
CA GLN A 110 -21.37 6.09 10.62
C GLN A 110 -20.66 6.97 9.56
N ARG A 111 -21.41 7.54 8.62
CA ARG A 111 -20.91 8.43 7.54
C ARG A 111 -21.29 9.88 7.81
N THR A 112 -20.37 10.81 7.57
CA THR A 112 -20.64 12.16 6.98
C THR A 112 -19.34 12.99 6.89
N ILE A 113 -18.59 12.95 5.77
CA ILE A 113 -17.49 13.92 5.45
C ILE A 113 -17.37 14.06 3.90
N PRO A 114 -16.92 15.22 3.34
CA PRO A 114 -16.92 15.50 1.90
C PRO A 114 -15.93 14.63 1.11
N ASN A 115 -16.29 14.34 -0.14
CA ASN A 115 -15.52 13.46 -1.01
C ASN A 115 -14.25 14.15 -1.56
N LEU A 116 -13.08 13.94 -0.94
CA LEU A 116 -11.79 14.47 -1.41
C LEU A 116 -11.38 13.94 -2.80
N THR A 117 -12.00 12.86 -3.27
CA THR A 117 -11.72 12.18 -4.54
C THR A 117 -12.78 12.48 -5.61
N ARG A 118 -13.25 13.74 -5.67
CA ARG A 118 -14.35 14.16 -6.55
C ARG A 118 -14.08 13.87 -8.04
N ASP A 119 -12.81 13.87 -8.44
CA ASP A 119 -12.38 13.68 -9.82
C ASP A 119 -12.32 12.19 -10.24
N MET A 120 -12.50 11.27 -9.30
CA MET A 120 -12.36 9.82 -9.53
C MET A 120 -13.71 9.09 -9.64
N GLY A 121 -14.81 9.84 -9.71
CA GLY A 121 -16.17 9.31 -9.78
C GLY A 121 -16.84 9.15 -8.42
N LYS A 122 -17.99 8.47 -8.40
CA LYS A 122 -18.71 8.19 -7.15
C LYS A 122 -18.01 7.05 -6.41
N ASN A 123 -18.01 7.12 -5.08
CA ASN A 123 -17.62 5.98 -4.25
C ASN A 123 -18.78 4.98 -4.27
N THR A 124 -18.75 4.02 -5.18
CA THR A 124 -19.83 3.03 -5.38
C THR A 124 -19.43 1.62 -4.96
N GLU A 125 -18.13 1.31 -5.00
CA GLU A 125 -17.67 -0.07 -4.83
C GLU A 125 -17.47 -0.42 -3.37
N ASP A 126 -18.25 -1.39 -2.90
CA ASP A 126 -18.25 -1.88 -1.53
C ASP A 126 -17.31 -3.08 -1.39
N LEU A 127 -16.22 -2.91 -0.65
CA LEU A 127 -15.21 -3.95 -0.44
C LEU A 127 -15.19 -4.40 1.02
N LYS A 128 -15.19 -5.72 1.23
CA LYS A 128 -14.95 -6.37 2.53
C LYS A 128 -13.65 -7.17 2.44
N VAL A 129 -12.66 -6.83 3.27
CA VAL A 129 -11.36 -7.51 3.31
C VAL A 129 -11.04 -7.91 4.74
N TRP A 130 -10.49 -9.11 4.91
CA TRP A 130 -9.98 -9.61 6.19
C TRP A 130 -8.52 -9.26 6.34
N ILE A 131 -8.17 -8.56 7.41
CA ILE A 131 -6.81 -8.09 7.69
C ILE A 131 -6.41 -8.41 9.14
N PRO A 132 -5.11 -8.50 9.48
CA PRO A 132 -4.69 -8.66 10.87
C PRO A 132 -5.26 -7.57 11.77
N SER A 133 -5.72 -7.97 12.96
CA SER A 133 -6.34 -7.04 13.93
C SER A 133 -5.43 -5.88 14.32
N LYS A 134 -4.12 -6.11 14.45
CA LYS A 134 -3.11 -5.07 14.64
C LYS A 134 -3.05 -4.09 13.47
N MET A 135 -3.09 -4.59 12.23
CA MET A 135 -3.08 -3.73 11.04
C MET A 135 -4.28 -2.79 11.02
N LYS A 136 -5.47 -3.29 11.39
CA LYS A 136 -6.66 -2.43 11.55
C LYS A 136 -6.44 -1.32 12.60
N LYS A 137 -5.95 -1.69 13.79
CA LYS A 137 -5.68 -0.73 14.87
C LYS A 137 -4.68 0.35 14.46
N ASP A 138 -3.63 -0.03 13.74
CA ASP A 138 -2.61 0.90 13.27
C ASP A 138 -3.20 1.91 12.25
N ILE A 139 -4.09 1.46 11.36
CA ILE A 139 -4.80 2.37 10.44
C ILE A 139 -5.79 3.26 11.20
N GLU A 140 -6.52 2.74 12.19
CA GLU A 140 -7.42 3.54 13.04
C GLU A 140 -6.64 4.63 13.79
N ALA A 141 -5.43 4.33 14.28
CA ALA A 141 -4.56 5.32 14.90
C ALA A 141 -4.08 6.39 13.92
N LEU A 142 -3.81 6.04 12.65
CA LEU A 142 -3.51 7.03 11.61
C LEU A 142 -4.71 7.90 11.28
N ALA A 143 -5.90 7.31 11.13
CA ALA A 143 -7.14 8.02 10.83
C ALA A 143 -7.47 9.03 11.93
N ALA A 144 -7.30 8.64 13.21
CA ALA A 144 -7.49 9.51 14.36
C ALA A 144 -6.51 10.69 14.40
N LYS A 145 -5.25 10.50 13.95
CA LYS A 145 -4.26 11.59 13.88
C LYS A 145 -4.61 12.65 12.85
N THR A 146 -5.39 12.30 11.84
CA THR A 146 -5.71 13.17 10.70
C THR A 146 -7.19 13.56 10.67
N ASP A 147 -7.92 13.26 11.75
CA ASP A 147 -9.36 13.54 11.91
C ASP A 147 -10.25 13.09 10.74
N ILE A 148 -9.93 11.93 10.15
CA ILE A 148 -10.77 11.31 9.10
C ILE A 148 -11.26 9.93 9.51
N SER A 149 -12.29 9.44 8.83
CA SER A 149 -12.82 8.10 9.11
C SER A 149 -11.86 6.98 8.65
N LEU A 150 -11.93 5.80 9.27
CA LEU A 150 -11.14 4.63 8.86
C LEU A 150 -11.31 4.29 7.37
N SER A 151 -12.55 4.34 6.86
CA SER A 151 -12.87 4.05 5.45
C SER A 151 -12.22 5.08 4.50
N GLU A 152 -12.17 6.34 4.93
CA GLU A 152 -11.54 7.42 4.18
C GLU A 152 -10.02 7.33 4.19
N MET A 153 -9.42 7.04 5.34
CA MET A 153 -7.99 6.74 5.44
C MET A 153 -7.58 5.58 4.55
N ILE A 154 -8.34 4.47 4.57
CA ILE A 154 -8.08 3.33 3.68
C ILE A 154 -8.19 3.76 2.21
N ARG A 155 -9.21 4.54 1.84
CA ARG A 155 -9.36 5.05 0.47
C ARG A 155 -8.15 5.89 0.06
N GLU A 156 -7.70 6.82 0.89
CA GLU A 156 -6.52 7.64 0.61
C GLU A 156 -5.25 6.79 0.47
N ILE A 157 -5.05 5.79 1.32
CA ILE A 157 -3.93 4.84 1.22
C ILE A 157 -3.97 4.09 -0.12
N MET A 158 -5.13 3.55 -0.48
CA MET A 158 -5.29 2.79 -1.73
C MET A 158 -5.01 3.66 -2.95
N ILE A 159 -5.56 4.87 -3.00
CA ILE A 159 -5.38 5.80 -4.13
C ILE A 159 -3.94 6.28 -4.21
N SER A 160 -3.36 6.74 -3.10
CA SER A 160 -1.98 7.22 -3.08
C SER A 160 -0.97 6.14 -3.47
N THR A 161 -1.20 4.90 -3.04
CA THR A 161 -0.27 3.81 -3.32
C THR A 161 -0.38 3.29 -4.75
N MET A 162 -1.59 3.21 -5.30
CA MET A 162 -1.82 2.62 -6.63
C MET A 162 -1.74 3.64 -7.77
N ILE A 163 -2.21 4.86 -7.55
CA ILE A 163 -2.35 5.90 -8.58
C ILE A 163 -1.38 7.06 -8.32
N GLY A 164 -0.88 7.20 -7.09
CA GLY A 164 0.03 8.26 -6.70
C GLY A 164 -0.68 9.41 -5.99
N HIS A 165 0.09 10.22 -5.28
CA HIS A 165 -0.42 11.33 -4.47
C HIS A 165 -0.97 12.51 -5.28
N THR A 166 -0.73 12.58 -6.59
CA THR A 166 -1.18 13.69 -7.45
C THR A 166 -2.70 13.74 -7.61
N TYR A 167 -3.40 12.66 -7.27
CA TYR A 167 -4.86 12.56 -7.33
C TYR A 167 -5.55 12.87 -6.01
N LEU A 168 -4.79 13.02 -4.92
CA LEU A 168 -5.33 13.47 -3.65
C LEU A 168 -5.28 15.00 -3.63
N SER A 169 -6.39 15.62 -3.24
CA SER A 169 -6.39 17.04 -2.93
C SER A 169 -5.38 17.30 -1.81
N ALA A 170 -4.54 18.33 -1.97
CA ALA A 170 -3.58 18.69 -0.92
C ALA A 170 -4.37 18.95 0.37
N ARG A 171 -3.99 18.28 1.46
CA ARG A 171 -4.55 18.57 2.77
C ARG A 171 -4.22 20.02 3.13
N ASP A 172 -5.16 20.73 3.75
CA ASP A 172 -5.03 22.15 4.08
C ASP A 172 -3.76 22.48 4.88
N GLU A 173 -3.23 21.53 5.66
CA GLU A 173 -1.97 21.65 6.39
C GLU A 173 -0.75 21.85 5.48
N LEU A 174 -0.69 21.21 4.30
CA LEU A 174 0.38 21.44 3.32
C LEU A 174 0.22 22.79 2.62
N LEU A 175 -1.01 23.29 2.48
CA LEU A 175 -1.29 24.62 1.94
C LEU A 175 -0.90 25.71 2.94
N GLN A 176 -1.17 25.52 4.23
CA GLN A 176 -0.74 26.42 5.30
C GLN A 176 0.78 26.50 5.41
N MET A 177 1.49 25.37 5.35
CA MET A 177 2.95 25.34 5.36
C MET A 177 3.55 26.05 4.15
N LYS A 178 2.88 26.00 2.98
CA LYS A 178 3.32 26.71 1.77
C LYS A 178 3.15 28.23 1.89
N ILE A 179 2.05 28.69 2.49
CA ILE A 179 1.80 30.12 2.74
C ILE A 179 2.84 30.67 3.72
N GLU A 180 3.13 29.95 4.81
CA GLU A 180 4.11 30.40 5.81
C GLU A 180 5.54 30.49 5.26
N ILE A 181 5.93 29.58 4.34
CA ILE A 181 7.24 29.61 3.69
C ILE A 181 7.33 30.75 2.66
N GLU A 182 6.27 30.99 1.88
CA GLU A 182 6.24 32.10 0.91
C GLU A 182 6.32 33.47 1.61
N ASP A 183 5.68 33.63 2.77
CA ASP A 183 5.76 34.85 3.58
C ASP A 183 7.14 35.04 4.26
N PHE A 184 7.85 33.95 4.58
CA PHE A 184 9.20 34.01 5.16
C PHE A 184 10.28 34.32 4.11
N VAL A 185 10.08 33.93 2.84
CA VAL A 185 11.00 34.21 1.73
C VAL A 185 10.78 35.61 1.13
N ALA A 186 9.64 36.24 1.40
CA ALA A 186 9.30 37.59 0.93
C ALA A 186 9.71 38.72 1.88
N GLN A 187 10.36 38.42 3.02
CA GLN A 187 10.94 39.39 3.97
C GLN A 187 12.47 39.49 3.83
#